data_AF-A0A355BCA7-F1
#
_entry.id   AF-A0A355BCA7-F1
#
_cell.length_a   1.000
_cell.length_b   1.000
_cell.length_c   1.000
_cell.angle_alpha   90.00
_cell.angle_beta   90.00
_cell.angle_gamma   90.00
#
_symmetry.space_group_name_H-M   'P 1'
#
loop_
_entity.id
_entity.type
_entity.pdbx_description
1 polymer ?
#
loop_
_entity_poly.entity_id
_entity_poly.type
_entity_poly.pdbx_seq_one_letter_code
_entity_poly.pdbx_strand_id
1 'polypeptide(L)'
;WGIHVDAKASYSKLKDLDGKKAAISRLGSGSHLMSIINAKNQNWDTTTLAFEIVNTLDGVVDALKHGKADYFMWERFMTKPLVDNGTFKHLANCPTPWPCFVIAVRTSFLEKNAPIVAQILEIINNTTIEFKIIPSIDKTLAHRYNQKIEDIKEWLSKTQWSQENLDEKTVNKIQNQLLDLKIIDKKMAYPQIVTSLE
;
A
#
# COMPACT_ATOMS: atom_id res chain seq x y z
N TRP A 1 0.15 0.75 5.74
CA TRP A 1 -0.12 -0.69 5.88
C TRP A 1 -0.36 -1.01 7.33
N GLY A 2 -1.50 -1.63 7.65
CA GLY A 2 -1.72 -2.22 8.96
C GLY A 2 -1.01 -3.58 9.04
N ILE A 3 -0.53 -3.92 10.23
CA ILE A 3 0.11 -5.20 10.56
C ILE A 3 -0.86 -5.95 11.46
N HIS A 4 -1.27 -7.13 11.01
CA HIS A 4 -2.37 -7.86 11.60
C HIS A 4 -2.00 -9.32 11.84
N VAL A 5 -2.54 -9.87 12.92
CA VAL A 5 -2.46 -11.29 13.29
C VAL A 5 -3.87 -11.85 13.47
N ASP A 6 -4.02 -13.18 13.55
CA ASP A 6 -5.28 -13.79 13.98
C ASP A 6 -5.69 -13.23 15.35
N ALA A 7 -6.98 -12.97 15.57
CA ALA A 7 -7.45 -12.40 16.82
C ALA A 7 -7.12 -13.27 18.05
N LYS A 8 -7.00 -14.59 17.87
CA LYS A 8 -6.64 -15.56 18.92
C LYS A 8 -5.14 -15.80 19.04
N ALA A 9 -4.32 -15.22 18.17
CA ALA A 9 -2.87 -15.36 18.25
C ALA A 9 -2.32 -14.76 19.55
N SER A 10 -1.31 -15.40 20.13
CA SER A 10 -0.63 -14.94 21.36
C SER A 10 0.19 -13.66 21.16
N TYR A 11 0.46 -13.26 19.92
CA TYR A 11 1.22 -12.06 19.58
C TYR A 11 0.49 -10.79 20.01
N SER A 12 1.15 -9.88 20.71
CA SER A 12 0.54 -8.67 21.29
C SER A 12 1.27 -7.38 20.91
N LYS A 13 2.51 -7.49 20.45
CA LYS A 13 3.38 -6.35 20.10
C LYS A 13 4.09 -6.64 18.78
N LEU A 14 4.51 -5.60 18.08
CA LEU A 14 5.23 -5.74 16.82
C LEU A 14 6.50 -6.61 16.95
N LYS A 15 7.23 -6.49 18.07
CA LYS A 15 8.43 -7.28 18.35
C LYS A 15 8.17 -8.80 18.39
N ASP A 16 6.95 -9.22 18.69
CA ASP A 16 6.59 -10.65 18.75
C ASP A 16 6.60 -11.31 17.36
N LEU A 17 6.66 -10.49 16.30
CA LEU A 17 6.67 -10.92 14.90
C LEU A 17 8.08 -11.10 14.32
N ASP A 18 9.14 -10.86 15.11
CA ASP A 18 10.51 -11.13 14.66
C ASP A 18 10.72 -12.63 14.40
N GLY A 19 11.28 -12.96 13.24
CA GLY A 19 11.42 -14.34 12.75
C GLY A 19 10.11 -15.07 12.41
N LYS A 20 8.96 -14.36 12.35
CA LYS A 20 7.66 -14.96 12.03
C LYS A 20 7.33 -14.93 10.54
N LYS A 21 6.45 -15.83 10.11
CA LYS A 21 6.07 -15.98 8.71
C LYS A 21 4.98 -14.99 8.29
N ALA A 22 5.27 -14.19 7.26
CA ALA A 22 4.33 -13.23 6.71
C ALA A 22 3.47 -13.84 5.58
N ALA A 23 2.17 -13.59 5.61
CA ALA A 23 1.27 -13.93 4.51
C ALA A 23 1.33 -12.84 3.41
N ILE A 24 1.60 -13.24 2.17
CA ILE A 24 1.76 -12.34 1.01
C ILE A 24 0.94 -12.81 -0.18
N SER A 25 0.47 -11.92 -1.04
CA SER A 25 -0.32 -12.36 -2.22
C SER A 25 0.51 -13.09 -3.28
N ARG A 26 1.74 -12.62 -3.50
CA ARG A 26 2.75 -13.23 -4.38
C ARG A 26 4.12 -12.61 -4.11
N LEU A 27 5.17 -13.23 -4.63
CA LEU A 27 6.49 -12.60 -4.68
C LEU A 27 6.43 -11.29 -5.50
N GLY A 28 7.08 -10.26 -4.99
CA GLY A 28 7.06 -8.90 -5.58
C GLY A 28 5.76 -8.10 -5.35
N SER A 29 4.78 -8.66 -4.63
CA SER A 29 3.57 -7.91 -4.24
C SER A 29 3.87 -6.79 -3.25
N GLY A 30 2.92 -5.86 -3.09
CA GLY A 30 2.98 -4.83 -2.04
C GLY A 30 3.12 -5.43 -0.63
N SER A 31 2.38 -6.51 -0.32
CA SER A 31 2.52 -7.21 0.96
C SER A 31 3.92 -7.78 1.18
N HIS A 32 4.53 -8.36 0.14
CA HIS A 32 5.90 -8.87 0.20
C HIS A 32 6.92 -7.74 0.44
N LEU A 33 6.85 -6.68 -0.36
CA LEU A 33 7.71 -5.51 -0.23
C LEU A 33 7.59 -4.87 1.15
N MET A 34 6.36 -4.70 1.64
CA MET A 34 6.11 -4.05 2.92
C MET A 34 6.51 -4.90 4.12
N SER A 35 6.44 -6.22 4.06
CA SER A 35 7.01 -7.10 5.08
C SER A 35 8.52 -6.91 5.20
N ILE A 36 9.23 -6.78 4.09
CA ILE A 36 10.68 -6.54 4.11
C ILE A 36 11.01 -5.13 4.60
N ILE A 37 10.27 -4.11 4.17
CA ILE A 37 10.44 -2.73 4.67
C ILE A 37 10.17 -2.68 6.18
N ASN A 38 9.13 -3.35 6.66
CA ASN A 38 8.84 -3.43 8.09
C ASN A 38 10.00 -4.08 8.86
N ALA A 39 10.51 -5.21 8.38
CA ALA A 39 11.68 -5.87 8.98
C ALA A 39 12.90 -4.92 9.05
N LYS A 40 13.22 -4.21 7.96
CA LYS A 40 14.29 -3.20 7.95
C LYS A 40 14.05 -2.10 8.98
N ASN A 41 12.82 -1.56 9.07
CA ASN A 41 12.48 -0.51 10.03
C ASN A 41 12.60 -0.97 11.49
N GLN A 42 12.45 -2.27 11.76
CA GLN A 42 12.60 -2.88 13.08
C GLN A 42 14.02 -3.42 13.35
N ASN A 43 14.94 -3.28 12.40
CA ASN A 43 16.28 -3.90 12.44
C ASN A 43 16.25 -5.43 12.55
N TRP A 44 15.26 -6.09 11.95
CA TRP A 44 15.20 -7.55 11.85
C TRP A 44 16.07 -8.05 10.69
N ASP A 45 16.49 -9.31 10.78
CA ASP A 45 17.26 -9.96 9.72
C ASP A 45 16.37 -10.24 8.50
N THR A 46 16.57 -9.49 7.43
CA THR A 46 15.80 -9.65 6.19
C THR A 46 16.10 -10.95 5.44
N THR A 47 17.22 -11.62 5.74
CA THR A 47 17.64 -12.85 5.03
C THR A 47 16.91 -14.09 5.52
N THR A 48 16.31 -14.02 6.70
CA THR A 48 15.58 -15.13 7.34
C THR A 48 14.06 -14.97 7.26
N LEU A 49 13.58 -13.93 6.57
CA LEU A 49 12.14 -13.70 6.40
C LEU A 49 11.48 -14.87 5.65
N ALA A 50 10.45 -15.42 6.28
CA ALA A 50 9.64 -16.49 5.72
C ALA A 50 8.30 -15.95 5.21
N PHE A 51 7.83 -16.49 4.09
CA PHE A 51 6.60 -16.04 3.43
C PHE A 51 5.65 -17.20 3.15
N GLU A 52 4.37 -16.96 3.33
CA GLU A 52 3.27 -17.84 2.88
C GLU A 52 2.51 -17.15 1.76
N ILE A 53 2.36 -17.81 0.61
CA ILE A 53 1.65 -17.22 -0.53
C ILE A 53 0.14 -17.46 -0.38
N VAL A 54 -0.61 -16.39 -0.20
CA VAL A 54 -2.07 -16.35 0.02
C VAL A 54 -2.71 -15.38 -0.96
N ASN A 55 -3.32 -15.91 -2.03
CA ASN A 55 -3.76 -15.12 -3.18
C ASN A 55 -4.83 -14.06 -2.86
N THR A 56 -5.66 -14.29 -1.84
CA THR A 56 -6.84 -13.47 -1.50
C THR A 56 -6.89 -13.15 -0.01
N LEU A 57 -7.72 -12.17 0.37
CA LEU A 57 -7.94 -11.83 1.77
C LEU A 57 -8.57 -13.00 2.55
N ASP A 58 -9.45 -13.79 1.94
CA ASP A 58 -9.97 -15.03 2.56
C ASP A 58 -8.85 -16.07 2.77
N GLY A 59 -7.91 -16.16 1.82
CA GLY A 59 -6.72 -16.99 1.98
C GLY A 59 -5.82 -16.53 3.13
N VAL A 60 -5.73 -15.22 3.37
CA VAL A 60 -5.04 -14.67 4.55
C VAL A 60 -5.76 -15.10 5.83
N VAL A 61 -7.09 -14.97 5.89
CA VAL A 61 -7.89 -15.39 7.06
C VAL A 61 -7.64 -16.87 7.36
N ASP A 62 -7.73 -17.74 6.35
CA ASP A 62 -7.48 -19.18 6.52
C ASP A 62 -6.06 -19.48 7.00
N ALA A 63 -5.06 -18.83 6.38
CA ALA A 63 -3.66 -19.08 6.69
C ALA A 63 -3.29 -18.66 8.11
N LEU A 64 -3.82 -17.53 8.57
CA LEU A 64 -3.59 -17.05 9.94
C LEU A 64 -4.31 -17.92 10.96
N LYS A 65 -5.58 -18.25 10.71
CA LYS A 65 -6.39 -19.07 11.61
C LYS A 65 -5.81 -20.47 11.84
N HIS A 66 -5.22 -21.06 10.80
CA HIS A 66 -4.63 -22.39 10.85
C HIS A 66 -3.11 -22.39 11.07
N GLY A 67 -2.50 -21.24 11.36
CA GLY A 67 -1.06 -21.13 11.66
C GLY A 67 -0.15 -21.44 10.47
N LYS A 68 -0.65 -21.37 9.22
CA LYS A 68 0.18 -21.44 8.01
C LYS A 68 1.06 -20.21 7.88
N ALA A 69 0.56 -19.05 8.33
CA ALA A 69 1.30 -17.80 8.50
C ALA A 69 0.96 -17.15 9.85
N ASP A 70 1.87 -16.32 10.35
CA ASP A 70 1.74 -15.70 11.67
C ASP A 70 1.10 -14.31 11.62
N TYR A 71 1.38 -13.56 10.55
CA TYR A 71 0.89 -12.20 10.37
C TYR A 71 0.71 -11.87 8.89
N PHE A 72 -0.01 -10.80 8.59
CA PHE A 72 -0.06 -10.22 7.26
C PHE A 72 -0.05 -8.70 7.32
N MET A 73 0.19 -8.09 6.16
CA MET A 73 0.15 -6.64 5.99
C MET A 73 -0.80 -6.28 4.85
N TRP A 74 -1.68 -5.31 5.07
CA TRP A 74 -2.57 -4.77 4.04
C TRP A 74 -2.92 -3.30 4.29
N GLU A 75 -3.74 -2.69 3.43
CA GLU A 75 -4.34 -1.38 3.67
C GLU A 75 -5.19 -1.41 4.96
N ARG A 76 -4.88 -0.52 5.91
CA ARG A 76 -5.38 -0.55 7.29
C ARG A 76 -6.89 -0.36 7.36
N PHE A 77 -7.42 0.60 6.62
CA PHE A 77 -8.85 0.93 6.68
C PHE A 77 -9.69 -0.16 6.01
N MET A 78 -9.22 -0.72 4.89
CA MET A 78 -9.85 -1.85 4.23
C MET A 78 -9.88 -3.12 5.11
N THR A 79 -8.88 -3.31 5.98
CA THR A 79 -8.89 -4.41 6.95
C THR A 79 -9.66 -4.14 8.24
N LYS A 80 -10.07 -2.89 8.49
CA LYS A 80 -10.69 -2.52 9.76
C LYS A 80 -11.97 -3.30 10.08
N PRO A 81 -12.87 -3.60 9.12
CA PRO A 81 -14.03 -4.46 9.40
C PRO A 81 -13.67 -5.84 9.97
N LEU A 82 -12.54 -6.42 9.53
CA LEU A 82 -12.05 -7.71 10.03
C LEU A 82 -11.38 -7.60 11.41
N VAL A 83 -10.91 -6.41 11.78
CA VAL A 83 -10.44 -6.15 13.15
C VAL A 83 -11.64 -5.96 14.07
N ASP A 84 -12.62 -5.18 13.64
CA ASP A 84 -13.81 -4.83 14.43
C ASP A 84 -14.71 -6.05 14.71
N ASN A 85 -14.76 -7.02 13.79
CA ASN A 85 -15.53 -8.26 13.98
C ASN A 85 -14.74 -9.37 14.71
N GLY A 86 -13.51 -9.10 15.15
CA GLY A 86 -12.69 -10.05 15.89
C GLY A 86 -12.09 -11.18 15.03
N THR A 87 -11.99 -11.02 13.71
CA THR A 87 -11.23 -11.94 12.85
C THR A 87 -9.73 -11.72 13.04
N PHE A 88 -9.31 -10.45 13.04
CA PHE A 88 -7.93 -10.05 13.19
C PHE A 88 -7.71 -9.16 14.41
N LYS A 89 -6.46 -9.14 14.87
CA LYS A 89 -5.95 -8.16 15.81
C LYS A 89 -4.91 -7.30 15.09
N HIS A 90 -5.10 -5.98 15.14
CA HIS A 90 -4.13 -5.01 14.64
C HIS A 90 -3.03 -4.78 15.69
N LEU A 91 -1.76 -4.86 15.27
CA LEU A 91 -0.61 -4.68 16.17
C LEU A 91 0.10 -3.34 15.95
N ALA A 92 0.25 -2.90 14.70
CA ALA A 92 1.01 -1.70 14.36
C ALA A 92 0.72 -1.24 12.93
N ASN A 93 1.25 -0.07 12.58
CA ASN A 93 1.24 0.45 11.21
C ASN A 93 2.65 0.56 10.66
N CYS A 94 2.82 0.19 9.40
CA CYS A 94 4.01 0.48 8.59
C CYS A 94 3.60 1.43 7.45
N PRO A 95 3.90 2.74 7.54
CA PRO A 95 3.66 3.66 6.43
C PRO A 95 4.60 3.35 5.26
N THR A 96 4.15 3.60 4.03
CA THR A 96 5.05 3.53 2.87
C THR A 96 6.04 4.70 2.92
N PRO A 97 7.33 4.47 2.63
CA PRO A 97 8.34 5.54 2.68
C PRO A 97 8.36 6.44 1.43
N TRP A 98 7.39 6.25 0.52
CA TRP A 98 7.17 6.99 -0.73
C TRP A 98 5.67 7.05 -1.09
N PRO A 99 5.27 7.89 -2.07
CA PRO A 99 3.88 7.96 -2.52
C PRO A 99 3.33 6.61 -2.97
N CYS A 100 2.14 6.25 -2.49
CA CYS A 100 1.57 4.92 -2.65
C CYS A 100 0.78 4.71 -3.96
N PHE A 101 0.51 5.78 -4.71
CA PHE A 101 -0.19 5.75 -5.99
C PHE A 101 0.51 6.66 -7.01
N VAL A 102 0.49 6.23 -8.27
CA VAL A 102 0.95 6.98 -9.44
C VAL A 102 -0.04 6.77 -10.58
N ILE A 103 -0.10 7.73 -11.50
CA ILE A 103 -0.80 7.57 -12.76
C ILE A 103 0.22 7.08 -13.79
N ALA A 104 -0.06 5.93 -14.42
CA ALA A 104 0.78 5.36 -15.46
C ALA A 104 0.02 5.36 -16.79
N VAL A 105 0.72 5.70 -17.87
CA VAL A 105 0.18 5.73 -19.23
C VAL A 105 1.06 4.91 -20.15
N ARG A 106 0.46 4.23 -21.13
CA ARG A 106 1.21 3.52 -22.17
C ARG A 106 1.93 4.55 -23.05
N THR A 107 3.22 4.35 -23.29
CA THR A 107 4.04 5.26 -24.12
C THR A 107 3.41 5.52 -25.48
N SER A 108 2.96 4.47 -26.19
CA SER A 108 2.33 4.60 -27.50
C SER A 108 0.99 5.34 -27.50
N PHE A 109 0.29 5.38 -26.35
CA PHE A 109 -0.92 6.19 -26.21
C PHE A 109 -0.55 7.65 -25.96
N LEU A 110 0.44 7.89 -25.08
CA LEU A 110 0.93 9.22 -24.75
C LEU A 110 1.46 9.96 -25.98
N GLU A 111 2.29 9.31 -26.79
CA GLU A 111 2.86 9.88 -28.03
C GLU A 111 1.79 10.36 -29.02
N LYS A 112 0.65 9.66 -29.07
CA LYS A 112 -0.44 9.96 -30.02
C LYS A 112 -1.49 10.90 -29.45
N ASN A 113 -1.60 10.99 -28.13
CA ASN A 113 -2.74 11.62 -27.45
C ASN A 113 -2.31 12.52 -26.28
N ALA A 114 -1.12 13.11 -26.34
CA ALA A 114 -0.59 13.95 -25.26
C ALA A 114 -1.58 15.04 -24.78
N PRO A 115 -2.29 15.79 -25.67
CA PRO A 115 -3.29 16.76 -25.22
C PRO A 115 -4.45 16.15 -24.44
N ILE A 116 -4.89 14.94 -24.81
CA ILE A 116 -5.96 14.22 -24.10
C ILE A 116 -5.47 13.78 -22.72
N VAL A 117 -4.23 13.27 -22.62
CA VAL A 117 -3.65 12.88 -21.34
C VAL A 117 -3.52 14.11 -20.43
N ALA A 118 -3.03 15.23 -20.95
CA ALA A 118 -2.95 16.49 -20.20
C ALA A 118 -4.33 16.93 -19.67
N GLN A 119 -5.37 16.87 -20.52
CA GLN A 119 -6.74 17.20 -20.11
C GLN A 119 -7.27 16.26 -19.02
N ILE A 120 -7.00 14.95 -19.10
CA ILE A 120 -7.40 13.98 -18.07
C ILE A 120 -6.69 14.31 -16.74
N LEU A 121 -5.39 14.61 -16.77
CA LEU A 121 -4.63 14.97 -15.59
C LEU A 121 -5.14 16.27 -14.96
N GLU A 122 -5.45 17.28 -15.76
CA GLU A 122 -6.05 18.54 -15.29
C GLU A 122 -7.36 18.29 -14.55
N ILE A 123 -8.27 17.49 -15.14
CA ILE A 123 -9.55 17.14 -14.51
C ILE A 123 -9.33 16.40 -13.19
N ILE A 124 -8.44 15.41 -13.15
CA ILE A 124 -8.13 14.65 -11.94
C ILE A 124 -7.56 15.59 -10.87
N ASN A 125 -6.56 16.41 -11.22
CA ASN A 125 -5.91 17.32 -10.28
C ASN A 125 -6.91 18.31 -9.68
N ASN A 126 -7.70 18.99 -10.51
CA ASN A 126 -8.74 19.92 -10.06
C ASN A 126 -9.77 19.23 -9.16
N THR A 127 -10.23 18.03 -9.54
CA THR A 127 -11.17 17.25 -8.71
C THR A 127 -10.57 16.87 -7.37
N THR A 128 -9.29 16.49 -7.33
CA THR A 128 -8.62 16.03 -6.10
C THR A 128 -8.32 17.14 -5.10
N ILE A 129 -8.11 18.38 -5.57
CA ILE A 129 -7.94 19.56 -4.70
C ILE A 129 -9.18 19.75 -3.81
N GLU A 130 -10.36 19.62 -4.39
CA GLU A 130 -11.63 19.85 -3.69
C GLU A 130 -12.25 18.55 -3.16
N PHE A 131 -11.62 17.39 -3.35
CA PHE A 131 -12.24 16.09 -3.07
C PHE A 131 -12.75 15.96 -1.63
N LYS A 132 -12.00 16.48 -0.65
CA LYS A 132 -12.36 16.40 0.77
C LYS A 132 -13.50 17.34 1.18
N ILE A 133 -13.79 18.36 0.37
CA ILE A 133 -14.87 19.33 0.63
C ILE A 133 -16.17 18.99 -0.10
N ILE A 134 -16.18 17.94 -0.93
CA ILE A 134 -17.40 17.42 -1.56
C ILE A 134 -18.44 17.11 -0.47
N PRO A 135 -19.66 17.68 -0.55
CA PRO A 135 -20.69 17.45 0.45
C PRO A 135 -20.99 15.97 0.64
N SER A 136 -20.99 15.50 1.89
CA SER A 136 -21.26 14.09 2.27
C SER A 136 -20.35 13.06 1.59
N ILE A 137 -19.11 13.43 1.24
CA ILE A 137 -18.14 12.49 0.67
C ILE A 137 -17.84 11.31 1.59
N ASP A 138 -17.79 11.55 2.90
CA ASP A 138 -17.62 10.54 3.94
C ASP A 138 -18.73 9.48 3.91
N LYS A 139 -19.99 9.90 3.84
CA LYS A 139 -21.15 9.01 3.73
C LYS A 139 -21.13 8.21 2.41
N THR A 140 -20.77 8.88 1.31
CA THR A 140 -20.69 8.24 -0.01
C THR A 140 -19.66 7.13 -0.03
N LEU A 141 -18.46 7.38 0.52
CA LEU A 141 -17.38 6.40 0.60
C LEU A 141 -17.70 5.29 1.61
N ALA A 142 -18.29 5.63 2.77
CA ALA A 142 -18.72 4.67 3.78
C ALA A 142 -19.71 3.65 3.19
N HIS A 143 -20.72 4.12 2.46
CA HIS A 143 -21.68 3.26 1.79
C HIS A 143 -21.02 2.42 0.69
N ARG A 144 -20.22 3.04 -0.20
CA ARG A 144 -19.58 2.34 -1.32
C ARG A 144 -18.64 1.23 -0.88
N TYR A 145 -17.84 1.47 0.16
CA TYR A 145 -16.83 0.53 0.63
C TYR A 145 -17.29 -0.30 1.84
N ASN A 146 -18.56 -0.15 2.26
CA ASN A 146 -19.13 -0.80 3.43
C ASN A 146 -18.27 -0.60 4.69
N GLN A 147 -17.87 0.64 4.92
CA GLN A 147 -17.01 1.09 6.02
C GLN A 147 -17.79 1.98 6.97
N LYS A 148 -17.36 2.08 8.22
CA LYS A 148 -17.94 3.05 9.17
C LYS A 148 -17.56 4.47 8.75
N ILE A 149 -18.46 5.42 8.99
CA ILE A 149 -18.26 6.83 8.63
C ILE A 149 -17.03 7.40 9.36
N GLU A 150 -16.83 7.01 10.61
CA GLU A 150 -15.74 7.46 11.47
C GLU A 150 -14.37 7.04 10.90
N ASP A 151 -14.31 5.83 10.33
CA ASP A 151 -13.08 5.27 9.74
C ASP A 151 -12.74 5.97 8.42
N ILE A 152 -13.76 6.28 7.62
CA ILE A 152 -13.59 7.09 6.41
C ILE A 152 -13.11 8.49 6.75
N LYS A 153 -13.64 9.12 7.81
CA LYS A 153 -13.17 10.44 8.26
C LYS A 153 -11.70 10.39 8.67
N GLU A 154 -11.29 9.36 9.42
CA GLU A 154 -9.88 9.17 9.77
C GLU A 154 -9.01 8.97 8.51
N TRP A 155 -9.46 8.13 7.56
CA TRP A 155 -8.77 7.91 6.30
C TRP A 155 -8.62 9.21 5.48
N LEU A 156 -9.69 9.99 5.35
CA LEU A 156 -9.68 11.29 4.65
C LEU A 156 -8.71 12.27 5.32
N SER A 157 -8.62 12.30 6.66
CA SER A 157 -7.68 13.16 7.38
C SER A 157 -6.21 12.86 7.07
N LYS A 158 -5.90 11.60 6.73
CA LYS A 158 -4.52 11.12 6.50
C LYS A 158 -4.13 11.06 5.03
N THR A 159 -5.11 11.04 4.14
CA THR A 159 -4.88 10.92 2.70
C THR A 159 -4.56 12.27 2.08
N GLN A 160 -3.59 12.33 1.18
CA GLN A 160 -3.24 13.54 0.42
C GLN A 160 -3.05 13.15 -1.03
N TRP A 161 -3.44 14.05 -1.94
CA TRP A 161 -3.24 13.89 -3.38
C TRP A 161 -2.25 14.97 -3.83
N SER A 162 -1.18 14.54 -4.50
CA SER A 162 -0.22 15.45 -5.13
C SER A 162 -0.79 15.97 -6.44
N GLN A 163 -0.52 17.23 -6.76
CA GLN A 163 -0.72 17.82 -8.09
C GLN A 163 0.61 17.94 -8.86
N GLU A 164 1.68 17.44 -8.26
CA GLU A 164 3.04 17.48 -8.79
C GLU A 164 3.52 16.07 -9.16
N ASN A 165 4.40 16.02 -10.16
CA ASN A 165 5.13 14.82 -10.53
C ASN A 165 6.07 14.37 -9.41
N LEU A 166 6.38 13.06 -9.38
CA LEU A 166 7.42 12.54 -8.50
C LEU A 166 8.77 13.16 -8.86
N ASP A 167 9.49 13.69 -7.88
CA ASP A 167 10.83 14.22 -8.11
C ASP A 167 11.86 13.10 -8.36
N GLU A 168 12.95 13.45 -9.04
CA GLU A 168 14.01 12.50 -9.40
C GLU A 168 14.66 11.83 -8.19
N LYS A 169 14.84 12.56 -7.07
CA LYS A 169 15.43 12.01 -5.86
C LYS A 169 14.53 10.93 -5.26
N THR A 170 13.22 11.14 -5.24
CA THR A 170 12.22 10.17 -4.80
C THR A 170 12.23 8.94 -5.71
N VAL A 171 12.23 9.12 -7.04
CA VAL A 171 12.31 8.01 -8.00
C VAL A 171 13.59 7.19 -7.77
N ASN A 172 14.75 7.84 -7.66
CA ASN A 172 16.02 7.16 -7.43
C ASN A 172 16.06 6.42 -6.09
N LYS A 173 15.47 6.98 -5.02
CA LYS A 173 15.33 6.30 -3.73
C LYS A 173 14.49 5.03 -3.85
N ILE A 174 13.37 5.08 -4.56
CA ILE A 174 12.51 3.90 -4.81
C ILE A 174 13.28 2.85 -5.61
N GLN A 175 13.94 3.24 -6.70
CA GLN A 175 14.71 2.34 -7.54
C GLN A 175 15.84 1.65 -6.76
N ASN A 176 16.56 2.38 -5.89
CA ASN A 176 17.57 1.80 -5.00
C ASN A 176 16.96 0.69 -4.12
N GLN A 177 15.84 0.99 -3.46
CA GLN A 177 15.19 0.03 -2.59
C GLN A 177 14.70 -1.20 -3.35
N LEU A 178 14.10 -1.02 -4.53
CA LEU A 178 13.62 -2.15 -5.34
C LEU A 178 14.77 -3.01 -5.88
N LEU A 179 15.91 -2.39 -6.23
CA LEU A 179 17.10 -3.09 -6.69
C LEU A 179 17.75 -3.90 -5.54
N ASP A 180 17.88 -3.31 -4.36
CA ASP A 180 18.41 -3.99 -3.17
C ASP A 180 17.56 -5.23 -2.80
N LEU A 181 16.26 -5.15 -3.06
CA LEU A 181 15.30 -6.23 -2.85
C LEU A 181 15.20 -7.20 -4.04
N LYS A 182 16.00 -7.00 -5.10
CA LYS A 182 15.99 -7.80 -6.34
C LYS A 182 14.61 -7.89 -6.98
N ILE A 183 13.79 -6.84 -6.82
CA ILE A 183 12.46 -6.72 -7.47
C ILE A 183 12.62 -6.20 -8.91
N ILE A 184 13.67 -5.40 -9.15
CA ILE A 184 14.08 -4.93 -10.47
C ILE A 184 15.54 -5.30 -10.71
N ASP A 185 15.90 -5.56 -11.97
CA ASP A 185 17.28 -5.94 -12.34
C ASP A 185 18.17 -4.72 -12.64
N LYS A 186 17.55 -3.61 -13.02
CA LYS A 186 18.25 -2.37 -13.40
C LYS A 186 17.42 -1.14 -13.08
N LYS A 187 18.13 -0.02 -12.94
CA LYS A 187 17.53 1.30 -12.86
C LYS A 187 17.30 1.86 -14.25
N MET A 188 16.34 2.76 -14.36
CA MET A 188 16.08 3.58 -15.56
C MET A 188 16.35 5.04 -15.22
N ALA A 189 16.73 5.80 -16.25
CA ALA A 189 16.90 7.25 -16.10
C ALA A 189 15.55 7.90 -15.80
N TYR A 190 15.55 8.96 -14.99
CA TYR A 190 14.32 9.63 -14.56
C TYR A 190 13.37 10.01 -15.73
N PRO A 191 13.84 10.59 -16.85
CA PRO A 191 12.96 10.93 -17.98
C PRO A 191 12.34 9.73 -18.70
N GLN A 192 12.83 8.51 -18.44
CA GLN A 192 12.24 7.27 -18.96
C GLN A 192 11.10 6.74 -18.08
N ILE A 193 10.97 7.26 -16.85
CA ILE A 193 9.96 6.86 -15.87
C ILE A 193 8.89 7.95 -15.74
N VAL A 194 9.31 9.21 -15.66
CA VAL A 194 8.42 10.36 -15.44
C VAL A 194 8.44 11.26 -16.66
N THR A 195 7.26 11.58 -17.17
CA THR A 195 7.05 12.55 -18.25
C THR A 195 6.35 13.78 -17.69
N SER A 196 6.88 14.96 -18.02
CA SER A 196 6.16 16.22 -17.84
C SER A 196 5.33 16.49 -19.08
N LEU A 197 4.04 16.78 -18.88
CA LEU A 197 3.16 17.32 -19.90
C LEU A 197 3.02 18.81 -19.57
N GLU A 198 3.68 19.64 -20.37
CA GLU A 198 3.46 21.10 -20.35
C GLU A 198 2.11 21.45 -20.97
#